data_AF-A0A4W5L6X0-F1
#
_entry.id   AF-A0A4W5L6X0-F1
#
_cell.length_a   1.000
_cell.length_b   1.000
_cell.length_c   1.000
_cell.angle_alpha   90.00
_cell.angle_beta   90.00
_cell.angle_gamma   90.00
#
_symmetry.space_group_name_H-M   'P 1'
#
loop_
_entity.id
_entity.type
_entity.pdbx_description
1 polymer ?
#
loop_
_entity_poly.entity_id
_entity_poly.type
_entity_poly.pdbx_seq_one_letter_code
_entity_poly.pdbx_strand_id
1 'polypeptide(L)'
;MTLSLTDVKFIVHLSVSPLVTWNFIGLGLKQLSLEVGDTVHIQETCDGWYKGYLVRNKDRQGAFPASIVQLRKVIIEKQGDQEVVLSAEMPLVKEVTTTLREWGSIWKQLYVANKERRVVQVQRLMWDLMEWRSQLLSGTLPSDEFKELKQKVTSKIDYGNKYGP
;
A
#
# COMPACT_ATOMS: atom_id res chain seq x y z
N MET A 1 2.51 5.96 -31.45
CA MET A 1 1.12 5.88 -30.96
C MET A 1 1.08 6.56 -29.61
N THR A 2 0.77 7.86 -29.59
CA THR A 2 0.74 8.69 -28.38
C THR A 2 -0.60 8.51 -27.68
N LEU A 3 -0.61 7.92 -26.50
CA LEU A 3 -1.80 7.88 -25.63
C LEU A 3 -2.15 9.32 -25.21
N SER A 4 -3.41 9.72 -25.37
CA SER A 4 -3.89 11.06 -25.03
C SER A 4 -3.96 11.27 -23.51
N LEU A 5 -3.94 12.53 -23.05
CA LEU A 5 -4.08 12.89 -21.63
C LEU A 5 -5.40 12.36 -21.02
N THR A 6 -6.42 12.21 -21.87
CA THR A 6 -7.71 11.56 -21.56
C THR A 6 -7.58 10.06 -21.36
N ASP A 7 -6.75 9.38 -22.16
CA ASP A 7 -6.49 7.94 -22.02
C ASP A 7 -5.73 7.64 -20.71
N VAL A 8 -4.80 8.53 -20.33
CA VAL A 8 -4.07 8.43 -19.06
C VAL A 8 -4.99 8.71 -17.87
N LYS A 9 -5.87 9.72 -17.96
CA LYS A 9 -6.90 9.95 -16.93
C LYS A 9 -7.85 8.74 -16.79
N PHE A 10 -8.25 8.11 -17.89
CA PHE A 10 -9.12 6.92 -17.86
C PHE A 10 -8.43 5.69 -17.27
N ILE A 11 -7.15 5.46 -17.57
CA ILE A 11 -6.37 4.31 -17.08
C ILE A 11 -6.03 4.46 -15.59
N VAL A 12 -5.73 5.68 -15.13
CA VAL A 12 -5.33 5.94 -13.73
C VAL A 12 -6.55 6.03 -12.81
N HIS A 13 -7.72 6.40 -13.33
CA HIS A 13 -8.92 6.54 -12.50
C HIS A 13 -9.70 5.22 -12.28
N LEU A 14 -9.40 4.14 -13.02
CA LEU A 14 -10.22 2.92 -12.94
C LEU A 14 -9.52 1.60 -12.60
N SER A 15 -8.20 1.41 -12.72
CA SER A 15 -7.68 0.02 -12.54
C SER A 15 -6.21 -0.14 -12.19
N VAL A 16 -5.53 0.86 -11.65
CA VAL A 16 -4.08 0.74 -11.40
C VAL A 16 -3.69 1.43 -10.10
N SER A 17 -2.92 0.72 -9.26
CA SER A 17 -2.24 1.33 -8.11
C SER A 17 -0.76 1.57 -8.48
N PRO A 18 -0.35 2.83 -8.76
CA PRO A 18 1.02 3.14 -9.11
C PRO A 18 1.92 3.02 -7.88
N LEU A 19 2.84 2.04 -7.91
CA LEU A 19 3.74 1.72 -6.80
C LEU A 19 5.18 2.12 -7.17
N VAL A 20 5.84 2.85 -6.29
CA VAL A 20 7.24 3.23 -6.46
C VAL A 20 8.14 2.01 -6.20
N THR A 21 8.98 1.65 -7.16
CA THR A 21 9.90 0.50 -7.10
C THR A 21 11.35 0.86 -6.84
N TRP A 22 11.70 2.15 -6.97
CA TRP A 22 13.03 2.67 -6.68
C TRP A 22 12.96 4.01 -5.94
N ASN A 23 13.91 4.25 -5.03
CA ASN A 23 14.02 5.53 -4.34
C ASN A 23 14.39 6.63 -5.33
N PHE A 24 13.77 7.79 -5.19
CA PHE A 24 14.06 8.98 -5.98
C PHE A 24 14.16 10.20 -5.07
N ILE A 25 15.29 10.89 -5.16
CA ILE A 25 15.54 12.13 -4.42
C ILE A 25 15.34 13.28 -5.41
N GLY A 26 14.31 14.08 -5.16
CA GLY A 26 14.01 15.26 -5.97
C GLY A 26 15.08 16.34 -5.77
N LEU A 27 15.59 16.88 -6.87
CA LEU A 27 16.64 17.89 -6.90
C LEU A 27 16.12 19.34 -6.84
N GLY A 28 14.82 19.55 -6.66
CA GLY A 28 14.23 20.89 -6.57
C GLY A 28 12.77 20.92 -6.11
N LEU A 29 12.24 22.13 -5.87
CA LEU A 29 10.90 22.37 -5.29
C LEU A 29 9.73 21.77 -6.10
N LYS A 30 9.94 21.53 -7.41
CA LYS A 30 8.93 20.95 -8.30
C LYS A 30 8.99 19.43 -8.37
N GLN A 31 10.01 18.80 -7.80
CA GLN A 31 10.20 17.35 -7.83
C GLN A 31 9.77 16.72 -6.51
N LEU A 32 9.03 15.62 -6.60
CA LEU A 32 8.55 14.88 -5.44
C LEU A 32 9.53 13.76 -5.12
N SER A 33 10.21 13.86 -3.98
CA SER A 33 11.02 12.74 -3.48
C SER A 33 10.13 11.58 -3.04
N LEU A 34 10.47 10.38 -3.48
CA LEU A 34 9.70 9.15 -3.30
C LEU A 34 10.57 8.01 -2.80
N GLU A 35 9.99 7.15 -1.99
CA GLU A 35 10.65 5.96 -1.45
C GLU A 35 10.01 4.69 -2.02
N VAL A 36 10.78 3.60 -2.09
CA VAL A 36 10.25 2.28 -2.48
C VAL A 36 9.03 1.93 -1.62
N GLY A 37 7.95 1.53 -2.27
CA GLY A 37 6.68 1.18 -1.63
C GLY A 37 5.73 2.36 -1.41
N ASP A 38 6.11 3.57 -1.79
CA ASP A 38 5.16 4.69 -1.88
C ASP A 38 4.11 4.41 -2.96
N THR A 39 2.86 4.78 -2.65
CA THR A 39 1.77 4.80 -3.63
C THR A 39 1.49 6.24 -4.03
N VAL A 40 1.44 6.49 -5.33
CA VAL A 40 1.26 7.83 -5.89
C VAL A 40 -0.01 7.89 -6.73
N HIS A 41 -0.67 9.04 -6.72
CA HIS A 41 -1.72 9.34 -7.68
C HIS A 41 -1.11 10.15 -8.83
N ILE A 42 -1.22 9.66 -10.06
CA ILE A 42 -0.65 10.31 -11.25
C ILE A 42 -1.72 11.21 -11.87
N GLN A 43 -1.42 12.50 -11.98
CA GLN A 43 -2.33 13.51 -12.55
C GLN A 43 -1.97 13.85 -13.99
N GLU A 44 -0.68 13.93 -14.29
CA GLU A 44 -0.16 14.30 -15.61
C GLU A 44 1.03 13.40 -15.97
N THR A 45 1.24 13.21 -17.28
CA THR A 45 2.42 12.52 -17.83
C THR A 45 3.02 13.39 -18.93
N CYS A 46 4.34 13.46 -18.98
CA CYS A 46 5.08 14.17 -20.01
C CYS A 46 6.46 13.50 -20.17
N ASP A 47 6.75 12.98 -21.37
CA ASP A 47 8.08 12.50 -21.80
C ASP A 47 8.90 11.76 -20.74
N GLY A 48 8.36 10.64 -20.22
CA GLY A 48 9.06 9.80 -19.25
C GLY A 48 9.01 10.34 -17.80
N TRP A 49 8.23 11.37 -17.53
CA TRP A 49 7.92 11.89 -16.21
C TRP A 49 6.43 11.83 -15.91
N TYR A 50 6.11 11.59 -14.65
CA TYR A 50 4.80 11.77 -14.07
C TYR A 50 4.80 12.98 -13.15
N LYS A 51 3.63 13.59 -13.00
CA LYS A 51 3.36 14.56 -11.94
C LYS A 51 2.14 14.11 -11.16
N GLY A 52 2.23 14.19 -9.84
CA GLY A 52 1.24 13.62 -8.95
C GLY A 52 1.52 13.93 -7.50
N TYR A 53 0.85 13.20 -6.62
CA TYR A 53 0.99 13.34 -5.17
C TYR A 53 1.04 11.99 -4.46
N LEU A 54 1.57 11.97 -3.24
CA LEU A 54 1.54 10.79 -2.38
C LEU A 54 0.11 10.51 -1.93
N VAL A 55 -0.39 9.29 -2.14
CA VAL A 55 -1.75 8.91 -1.70
C VAL A 55 -1.94 9.13 -0.19
N ARG A 56 -0.88 8.90 0.58
CA ARG A 56 -0.84 9.11 2.04
C ARG A 56 -0.74 10.57 2.48
N ASN A 57 -0.34 11.49 1.60
CA ASN A 57 -0.18 12.90 1.91
C ASN A 57 -0.34 13.72 0.63
N LYS A 58 -1.56 14.25 0.41
CA LYS A 58 -1.93 14.96 -0.81
C LYS A 58 -1.22 16.30 -0.97
N ASP A 59 -0.72 16.89 0.12
CA ASP A 59 0.02 18.15 0.10
C ASP A 59 1.43 17.98 -0.50
N ARG A 60 1.97 16.76 -0.45
CA ARG A 60 3.24 16.40 -1.08
C ARG A 60 3.01 16.03 -2.54
N GLN A 61 3.12 17.02 -3.41
CA GLN A 61 2.97 16.90 -4.86
C GLN A 61 4.23 17.33 -5.62
N GLY A 62 4.40 16.81 -6.83
CA GLY A 62 5.51 17.18 -7.70
C GLY A 62 5.72 16.18 -8.83
N ALA A 63 6.76 16.43 -9.61
CA ALA A 63 7.18 15.57 -10.71
C ALA A 63 8.16 14.48 -10.26
N PHE A 64 8.07 13.30 -10.86
CA PHE A 64 8.94 12.16 -10.62
C PHE A 64 9.07 11.31 -11.90
N PRO A 65 10.19 10.58 -12.11
CA PRO A 65 10.37 9.77 -13.30
C PRO A 65 9.29 8.69 -13.42
N ALA A 66 8.83 8.39 -14.63
CA ALA A 66 7.90 7.29 -14.87
C ALA A 66 8.58 5.92 -14.65
N SER A 67 9.88 5.83 -14.89
CA SER A 67 10.68 4.60 -14.81
C SER A 67 10.75 3.98 -13.41
N ILE A 68 10.51 4.77 -12.35
CA ILE A 68 10.51 4.28 -10.96
C ILE A 68 9.13 3.82 -10.48
N VAL A 69 8.10 3.92 -11.33
CA VAL A 69 6.72 3.62 -10.95
C VAL A 69 6.21 2.41 -11.72
N GLN A 70 5.85 1.36 -10.98
CA GLN A 70 5.21 0.17 -11.52
C GLN A 70 3.68 0.32 -11.43
N LEU A 71 3.04 0.26 -12.58
CA LEU A 71 1.59 0.21 -12.72
C LEU A 71 1.12 -1.25 -12.53
N ARG A 72 0.54 -1.58 -11.36
CA ARG A 72 -0.07 -2.90 -11.12
C ARG A 72 -1.53 -2.91 -11.53
N LYS A 73 -1.94 -3.89 -12.36
CA LYS A 73 -3.34 -4.10 -12.77
C LYS A 73 -4.22 -4.42 -11.56
N VAL A 74 -5.36 -3.75 -11.48
CA VAL A 74 -6.48 -4.01 -10.58
C VAL A 74 -7.58 -4.66 -11.41
N ILE A 75 -8.24 -5.70 -10.88
CA ILE A 75 -9.33 -6.42 -11.57
C ILE A 75 -10.61 -5.64 -11.33
N ILE A 76 -11.26 -5.15 -12.38
CA ILE A 76 -12.62 -4.58 -12.28
C ILE A 76 -13.63 -5.70 -12.51
N GLU A 77 -14.49 -5.98 -11.53
CA GLU A 77 -15.73 -6.72 -11.76
C GLU A 77 -16.89 -5.73 -11.85
N LYS A 78 -17.69 -5.83 -12.92
CA LYS A 78 -18.86 -4.98 -13.12
C LYS A 78 -20.07 -5.64 -12.44
N GLN A 79 -20.49 -5.12 -11.28
CA GLN A 79 -21.73 -5.55 -10.62
C GLN A 79 -22.86 -4.55 -10.95
N GLY A 80 -23.53 -4.77 -12.09
CA GLY A 80 -24.64 -3.90 -12.54
C GLY A 80 -24.19 -2.54 -13.08
N ASP A 81 -24.91 -1.47 -12.69
CA ASP A 81 -24.69 -0.07 -13.12
C ASP A 81 -23.68 0.70 -12.24
N GLN A 82 -23.08 0.02 -11.25
CA GLN A 82 -22.05 0.58 -10.38
C GLN A 82 -20.70 -0.08 -10.66
N GLU A 83 -19.73 0.72 -11.08
CA GLU A 83 -18.33 0.30 -11.18
C GLU A 83 -17.72 0.31 -9.78
N VAL A 84 -17.61 -0.85 -9.15
CA VAL A 84 -16.92 -1.00 -7.86
C VAL A 84 -15.46 -1.35 -8.13
N VAL A 85 -14.55 -0.42 -7.82
CA VAL A 85 -13.10 -0.62 -7.92
C VAL A 85 -12.64 -1.58 -6.83
N LEU A 86 -12.60 -2.88 -7.12
CA LEU A 86 -12.02 -3.88 -6.24
C LEU A 86 -10.51 -3.96 -6.50
N SER A 87 -9.69 -3.45 -5.57
CA SER A 87 -8.24 -3.70 -5.60
C SER A 87 -7.98 -5.19 -5.83
N ALA A 88 -7.13 -5.58 -6.79
CA ALA A 88 -6.77 -6.99 -7.04
C ALA A 88 -6.08 -7.65 -5.83
N GLU A 89 -5.69 -6.84 -4.85
CA GLU A 89 -5.19 -7.28 -3.56
C GLU A 89 -6.37 -7.69 -2.66
N MET A 90 -6.37 -8.95 -2.21
CA MET A 90 -7.36 -9.51 -1.30
C MET A 90 -7.63 -8.53 -0.13
N PRO A 91 -8.90 -8.23 0.23
CA PRO A 91 -9.24 -7.25 1.27
C PRO A 91 -8.47 -7.45 2.58
N LEU A 92 -8.27 -8.71 2.99
CA LEU A 92 -7.51 -9.05 4.19
C LEU A 92 -6.02 -8.67 4.08
N VAL A 93 -5.39 -8.79 2.91
CA VAL A 93 -4.00 -8.32 2.72
C VAL A 93 -3.93 -6.81 2.84
N LYS A 94 -4.92 -6.09 2.29
CA LYS A 94 -5.00 -4.63 2.43
C LYS A 94 -5.14 -4.23 3.90
N GLU A 95 -6.00 -4.91 4.65
CA GLU A 95 -6.20 -4.67 6.08
C GLU A 95 -4.92 -4.92 6.90
N VAL A 96 -4.21 -6.03 6.64
CA VAL A 96 -2.90 -6.30 7.27
C VAL A 96 -1.90 -5.19 6.94
N THR A 97 -1.86 -4.74 5.69
CA THR A 97 -0.94 -3.67 5.26
C THR A 97 -1.23 -2.36 5.97
N THR A 98 -2.50 -1.99 6.14
CA THR A 98 -2.91 -0.79 6.88
C THR A 98 -2.58 -0.93 8.36
N THR A 99 -2.92 -2.06 8.98
CA THR A 99 -2.65 -2.35 10.40
C THR A 99 -1.15 -2.25 10.72
N LEU A 100 -0.29 -2.83 9.87
CA LEU A 100 1.16 -2.74 10.03
C LEU A 100 1.68 -1.30 9.99
N ARG A 101 1.08 -0.43 9.18
CA ARG A 101 1.47 1.00 9.12
C ARG A 101 1.04 1.74 10.38
N GLU A 102 -0.18 1.49 10.85
CA GLU A 102 -0.71 2.08 12.09
C GLU A 102 0.11 1.66 13.30
N TRP A 103 0.31 0.36 13.48
CA TRP A 103 1.13 -0.18 14.57
C TRP A 103 2.60 0.24 14.45
N GLY A 104 3.14 0.39 13.24
CA GLY A 104 4.47 0.96 13.03
C GLY A 104 4.59 2.41 13.52
N SER A 105 3.53 3.21 13.40
CA SER A 105 3.49 4.56 13.97
C SER A 105 3.48 4.51 15.51
N ILE A 106 2.64 3.66 16.10
CA ILE A 106 2.54 3.47 17.55
C ILE A 106 3.86 2.95 18.13
N TRP A 107 4.48 1.97 17.48
CA TRP A 107 5.75 1.38 17.88
C TRP A 107 6.86 2.44 17.99
N LYS A 108 6.95 3.37 17.01
CA LYS A 108 7.90 4.50 17.07
C LYS A 108 7.64 5.40 18.26
N GLN A 109 6.38 5.71 18.57
CA GLN A 109 6.02 6.53 19.73
C GLN A 109 6.41 5.84 21.04
N LEU A 110 6.16 4.52 21.15
CA LEU A 110 6.54 3.72 22.31
C LEU A 110 8.06 3.65 22.51
N TYR A 111 8.81 3.56 21.42
CA TYR A 111 10.27 3.55 21.43
C TYR A 111 10.82 4.87 21.98
N VAL A 112 10.36 6.01 21.45
CA VAL A 112 10.76 7.35 21.93
C VAL A 112 10.35 7.57 23.39
N ALA A 113 9.19 7.04 23.80
CA ALA A 113 8.71 7.10 25.19
C ALA A 113 9.37 6.07 26.13
N ASN A 114 10.38 5.34 25.66
CA ASN A 114 11.13 4.32 26.40
C ASN A 114 10.25 3.23 27.06
N LYS A 115 9.20 2.79 26.37
CA LYS A 115 8.26 1.75 26.85
C LYS A 115 8.68 0.35 26.37
N GLU A 116 9.87 -0.11 26.75
CA GLU A 116 10.52 -1.32 26.23
C GLU A 116 9.62 -2.56 26.12
N ARG A 117 8.87 -2.90 27.19
CA ARG A 117 7.97 -4.06 27.18
C ARG A 117 6.91 -3.97 26.07
N ARG A 118 6.36 -2.78 25.84
CA ARG A 118 5.33 -2.55 24.83
C ARG A 118 5.92 -2.51 23.42
N VAL A 119 7.12 -1.96 23.27
CA VAL A 119 7.89 -2.00 22.01
C VAL A 119 8.06 -3.45 21.56
N VAL A 120 8.54 -4.34 22.44
CA VAL A 120 8.73 -5.76 22.12
C VAL A 120 7.39 -6.45 21.80
N GLN A 121 6.33 -6.13 22.54
CA GLN A 121 5.00 -6.70 22.30
C GLN A 121 4.46 -6.34 20.91
N VAL A 122 4.43 -5.05 20.55
CA VAL A 122 3.93 -4.57 19.25
C VAL A 122 4.81 -5.10 18.11
N GLN A 123 6.13 -5.15 18.30
CA GLN A 123 7.06 -5.68 17.31
C GLN A 123 6.78 -7.15 16.97
N ARG A 124 6.51 -7.99 17.98
CA ARG A 124 6.14 -9.41 17.76
C ARG A 124 4.84 -9.54 16.99
N LEU A 125 3.83 -8.76 17.35
CA LEU A 125 2.55 -8.75 16.63
C LEU A 125 2.73 -8.35 15.16
N MET A 126 3.55 -7.33 14.89
CA MET A 126 3.87 -6.90 13.52
C MET A 126 4.62 -7.97 12.74
N TRP A 127 5.57 -8.69 13.35
CA TRP A 127 6.29 -9.78 12.68
C TRP A 127 5.36 -10.90 12.23
N ASP A 128 4.48 -11.36 13.13
CA ASP A 128 3.48 -12.38 12.79
C ASP A 128 2.62 -11.94 11.60
N LEU A 129 2.17 -10.69 11.60
CA LEU A 129 1.39 -10.13 10.50
C LEU A 129 2.18 -10.02 9.18
N MET A 130 3.47 -9.67 9.22
CA MET A 130 4.31 -9.63 8.02
C MET A 130 4.51 -11.01 7.41
N GLU A 131 4.76 -12.02 8.26
CA GLU A 131 4.92 -13.41 7.84
C GLU A 131 3.62 -13.95 7.24
N TRP A 132 2.49 -13.78 7.93
CA TRP A 132 1.21 -14.23 7.42
C TRP A 132 0.77 -13.48 6.17
N ARG A 133 1.09 -12.18 6.04
CA ARG A 133 0.87 -11.44 4.79
C ARG A 133 1.64 -12.07 3.62
N SER A 134 2.88 -12.51 3.85
CA SER A 134 3.68 -13.21 2.83
C SER A 134 2.99 -14.50 2.40
N GLN A 135 2.51 -15.29 3.35
CA GLN A 135 1.77 -16.53 3.09
C GLN A 135 0.43 -16.31 2.39
N LEU A 136 -0.32 -15.25 2.74
CA LEU A 136 -1.55 -14.87 2.04
C LEU A 136 -1.29 -14.51 0.57
N LEU A 137 -0.09 -14.02 0.24
CA LEU A 137 0.32 -13.61 -1.10
C LEU A 137 1.05 -14.71 -1.89
N SER A 138 1.54 -15.78 -1.24
CA SER A 138 2.34 -16.80 -1.90
C SER A 138 1.53 -17.65 -2.88
N GLY A 139 0.23 -17.84 -2.61
CA GLY A 139 -0.64 -18.70 -3.41
C GLY A 139 -0.29 -20.20 -3.31
N THR A 140 0.52 -20.59 -2.32
CA THR A 140 1.06 -21.96 -2.19
C THR A 140 0.32 -22.82 -1.16
N LEU A 141 -0.59 -22.24 -0.37
CA LEU A 141 -1.29 -22.95 0.70
C LEU A 141 -2.50 -23.74 0.19
N PRO A 142 -2.73 -24.96 0.71
CA PRO A 142 -4.00 -25.67 0.58
C PRO A 142 -5.20 -24.83 1.07
N SER A 143 -6.40 -25.16 0.58
CA SER A 143 -7.62 -24.36 0.84
C SER A 143 -8.00 -24.28 2.33
N ASP A 144 -7.86 -25.39 3.05
CA ASP A 144 -8.07 -25.52 4.48
C ASP A 144 -7.04 -24.70 5.29
N GLU A 145 -5.74 -24.87 5.00
CA GLU A 145 -4.68 -24.07 5.63
C GLU A 145 -4.86 -22.57 5.35
N PHE A 146 -5.25 -22.21 4.12
CA PHE A 146 -5.53 -20.83 3.74
C PHE A 146 -6.71 -20.25 4.50
N LYS A 147 -7.77 -21.04 4.73
CA LYS A 147 -8.93 -20.63 5.53
C LYS A 147 -8.53 -20.40 6.99
N GLU A 148 -7.74 -21.29 7.58
CA GLU A 148 -7.23 -21.13 8.94
C GLU A 148 -6.31 -19.91 9.07
N LEU A 149 -5.45 -19.68 8.08
CA LEU A 149 -4.56 -18.52 8.06
C LEU A 149 -5.35 -17.20 8.06
N LYS A 150 -6.43 -17.09 7.27
CA LYS A 150 -7.30 -15.90 7.30
C LYS A 150 -7.87 -15.66 8.70
N GLN A 151 -8.36 -16.70 9.36
CA GLN A 151 -8.91 -16.59 10.71
C GLN A 151 -7.85 -16.16 11.73
N LYS A 152 -6.64 -16.73 11.64
CA LYS A 152 -5.49 -16.34 12.48
C LYS A 152 -5.15 -14.87 12.31
N VAL A 153 -5.09 -14.40 11.07
CA VAL A 153 -4.80 -13.00 10.74
C VAL A 153 -5.84 -12.07 11.36
N THR A 154 -7.13 -12.29 11.10
CA THR A 154 -8.20 -11.44 11.64
C THR A 154 -8.18 -11.42 13.17
N SER A 155 -8.07 -12.60 13.81
CA SER A 155 -8.03 -12.71 15.27
C SER A 155 -6.85 -11.94 15.89
N LYS A 156 -5.71 -11.90 15.20
CA LYS A 156 -4.52 -11.18 15.66
C LYS A 156 -4.65 -9.68 15.52
N ILE A 157 -5.24 -9.21 14.41
CA ILE A 157 -5.56 -7.79 14.22
C ILE A 157 -6.53 -7.35 15.32
N ASP A 158 -7.60 -8.10 15.57
CA ASP A 158 -8.58 -7.79 16.62
C ASP A 158 -7.93 -7.74 18.01
N TYR A 159 -7.10 -8.73 18.33
CA TYR A 159 -6.35 -8.77 19.59
C TYR A 159 -5.42 -7.55 19.72
N GLY A 160 -4.63 -7.25 18.69
CA GLY A 160 -3.69 -6.14 18.72
C GLY A 160 -4.38 -4.78 18.70
N ASN A 161 -5.55 -4.63 18.06
CA ASN A 161 -6.33 -3.39 18.13
C ASN A 161 -6.95 -3.19 19.51
N LYS A 162 -7.30 -4.27 20.21
CA LYS A 162 -7.85 -4.23 21.56
C LYS A 162 -6.81 -4.02 22.67
N TYR A 163 -5.60 -4.55 22.50
CA TYR A 163 -4.60 -4.60 23.58
C TYR A 163 -3.18 -4.11 23.18
N GLY A 164 -2.97 -3.75 21.91
CA GLY A 164 -1.68 -3.36 21.35
C GLY A 164 -1.30 -1.87 21.49
N PRO A 165 -2.25 -0.90 21.53
CA PRO A 165 -1.99 0.49 21.90
C PRO A 165 -2.01 0.75 23.41
#